data_AF-A0A351UHU6-F1
#
_entry.id   AF-A0A351UHU6-F1
#
_cell.length_a   1.000
_cell.length_b   1.000
_cell.length_c   1.000
_cell.angle_alpha   90.00
_cell.angle_beta   90.00
_cell.angle_gamma   90.00
#
_symmetry.space_group_name_H-M   'P 1'
#
loop_
_entity.id
_entity.type
_entity.pdbx_description
1 polymer ?
#
loop_
_entity_poly.entity_id
_entity_poly.type
_entity_poly.pdbx_seq_one_letter_code
_entity_poly.pdbx_strand_id
1 'polypeptide(L)'
;MNKFILTTAAALCLLPALRGPAAAEALCYKATAQMWDAAAGRAAPVSAEVLVRLRRAFALWEEASGGALTLRDSGLSAPGYDGLTSVPYDGCVHAVLYGARNFHGELAHGSFNGAIPGRYKRGYFFVSRSPSAMDAATLIHEIGHTLGLGHSATPASVMFSGPRAWGRGEPAGLPAQDAADLRALWAPEGLKPYSISGVIETAREHPVAFVFAVDARSGRAYSARADHMGRFSLAVPEPGEYKLASKAAEVSMDLLPQARAGMSSSWYVSEGQNAAEQARGAVFALSPASPAVKGLRVKTLDEPAPFALTSAAAEGRADLSSLRPGDEAVISFPEAGGKLASAAACGSAPDYHLYPLPAGGGGRFRLKIFKRAGPGERLICARDRAGKIVLGLVGIQVLKAKE
;
A
#
# COMPACT_ATOMS: atom_id res chain seq x y z
N MET A 1 62.41 39.71 -4.48
CA MET A 1 61.01 40.20 -4.36
C MET A 1 60.20 39.56 -5.48
N ASN A 2 59.59 38.39 -5.25
CA ASN A 2 58.75 37.70 -6.24
C ASN A 2 57.28 37.90 -5.85
N LYS A 3 56.52 38.60 -6.72
CA LYS A 3 55.07 38.78 -6.60
C LYS A 3 54.37 37.52 -7.09
N PHE A 4 53.71 36.80 -6.19
CA PHE A 4 52.70 35.79 -6.52
C PHE A 4 51.40 36.50 -6.90
N ILE A 5 50.93 36.29 -8.13
CA ILE A 5 49.60 36.70 -8.59
C ILE A 5 48.67 35.50 -8.36
N LEU A 6 47.77 35.61 -7.37
CA LEU A 6 46.64 34.69 -7.24
C LEU A 6 45.59 35.06 -8.29
N THR A 7 45.36 34.19 -9.27
CA THR A 7 44.24 34.30 -10.20
C THR A 7 43.09 33.44 -9.66
N THR A 8 42.09 34.09 -9.06
CA THR A 8 40.86 33.44 -8.61
C THR A 8 40.01 33.11 -9.83
N ALA A 9 40.08 31.87 -10.32
CA ALA A 9 39.14 31.37 -11.31
C ALA A 9 37.77 31.20 -10.64
N ALA A 10 36.85 32.13 -10.91
CA ALA A 10 35.45 31.97 -10.55
C ALA A 10 34.90 30.76 -11.31
N ALA A 11 34.68 29.65 -10.61
CA ALA A 11 33.92 28.52 -11.11
C ALA A 11 32.49 29.01 -11.35
N LEU A 12 32.19 29.36 -12.60
CA LEU A 12 30.85 29.65 -13.06
C LEU A 12 30.07 28.33 -12.99
N CYS A 13 29.47 28.06 -11.84
CA CYS A 13 28.46 27.01 -11.69
C CYS A 13 27.33 27.33 -12.67
N LEU A 14 27.38 26.69 -13.84
CA LEU A 14 26.27 26.62 -14.79
C LEU A 14 25.11 25.93 -14.05
N LEU A 15 24.26 26.72 -13.41
CA LEU A 15 22.96 26.26 -12.94
C LEU A 15 22.27 25.65 -14.17
N PRO A 16 21.86 24.37 -14.15
CA PRO A 16 21.13 23.78 -15.25
C PRO A 16 19.93 24.68 -15.52
N ALA A 17 19.80 25.14 -16.77
CA ALA A 17 18.69 25.98 -17.20
C ALA A 17 17.40 25.37 -16.66
N LEU A 18 16.67 26.16 -15.86
CA LEU A 18 15.39 25.80 -15.28
C LEU A 18 14.45 25.43 -16.43
N ARG A 19 14.44 24.15 -16.82
CA ARG A 19 13.37 23.61 -17.65
C ARG A 19 12.09 23.87 -16.87
N GLY A 20 11.14 24.55 -17.50
CA GLY A 20 9.82 24.76 -16.91
C GLY A 20 9.26 23.43 -16.39
N PRO A 21 8.39 23.46 -15.37
CA PRO A 21 7.83 22.24 -14.79
C PRO A 21 7.31 21.36 -15.93
N ALA A 22 7.75 20.10 -15.95
CA ALA A 22 7.26 19.15 -16.94
C ALA A 22 5.73 19.13 -16.86
N ALA A 23 5.07 19.29 -18.01
CA ALA A 23 3.61 19.31 -18.05
C ALA A 23 3.07 17.99 -17.49
N ALA A 24 1.98 18.06 -16.72
CA ALA A 24 1.26 16.89 -16.24
C ALA A 24 0.88 15.97 -17.42
N GLU A 25 1.02 14.66 -17.25
CA GLU A 25 0.53 13.71 -18.26
C GLU A 25 -1.00 13.82 -18.29
N ALA A 26 -1.59 13.98 -19.48
CA ALA A 26 -3.04 14.07 -19.62
C ALA A 26 -3.60 12.73 -20.07
N LEU A 27 -4.43 12.12 -19.23
CA LEU A 27 -5.12 10.87 -19.51
C LEU A 27 -6.62 11.12 -19.61
N CYS A 28 -7.25 10.64 -20.67
CA CYS A 28 -8.70 10.71 -20.80
C CYS A 28 -9.37 9.54 -20.06
N TYR A 29 -10.59 9.76 -19.58
CA TYR A 29 -11.50 8.69 -19.19
C TYR A 29 -12.88 8.88 -19.82
N LYS A 30 -13.61 7.77 -19.97
CA LYS A 30 -14.93 7.72 -20.61
C LYS A 30 -15.97 7.20 -19.62
N ALA A 31 -16.73 8.13 -19.04
CA ALA A 31 -17.90 7.87 -18.21
C ALA A 31 -19.11 8.61 -18.81
N THR A 32 -19.88 7.92 -19.64
CA THR A 32 -20.92 8.54 -20.48
C THR A 32 -22.33 8.12 -20.06
N ALA A 33 -23.36 8.84 -20.54
CA ALA A 33 -24.75 8.46 -20.30
C ALA A 33 -25.15 7.11 -20.96
N GLN A 34 -24.30 6.57 -21.85
CA GLN A 34 -24.49 5.30 -22.55
C GLN A 34 -23.16 4.54 -22.56
N MET A 35 -23.03 3.54 -21.69
CA MET A 35 -21.84 2.70 -21.61
C MET A 35 -22.15 1.28 -22.08
N TRP A 36 -21.16 0.56 -22.58
CA TRP A 36 -21.34 -0.85 -22.91
C TRP A 36 -21.67 -1.66 -21.66
N ASP A 37 -22.74 -2.45 -21.71
CA ASP A 37 -23.10 -3.44 -20.70
C ASP A 37 -22.76 -4.83 -21.18
N ALA A 38 -21.63 -5.35 -20.67
CA ALA A 38 -21.13 -6.65 -21.06
C ALA A 38 -22.03 -7.81 -20.60
N ALA A 39 -22.89 -7.61 -19.59
CA ALA A 39 -23.90 -8.61 -19.23
C ALA A 39 -25.08 -8.60 -20.23
N ALA A 40 -25.40 -7.45 -20.80
CA ALA A 40 -26.50 -7.30 -21.76
C ALA A 40 -26.07 -7.48 -23.23
N GLY A 41 -24.76 -7.44 -23.52
CA GLY A 41 -24.25 -7.46 -24.88
C GLY A 41 -24.70 -6.27 -25.72
N ARG A 42 -24.94 -5.10 -25.09
CA ARG A 42 -25.32 -3.85 -25.78
C ARG A 42 -24.98 -2.61 -24.94
N ALA A 43 -24.95 -1.44 -25.57
CA ALA A 43 -24.94 -0.17 -24.85
C ALA A 43 -26.19 -0.04 -23.97
N ALA A 44 -26.02 0.49 -22.76
CA ALA A 44 -27.08 0.69 -21.80
C ALA A 44 -27.00 2.09 -21.17
N PRO A 45 -28.17 2.66 -20.81
CA PRO A 45 -28.21 3.93 -20.11
C PRO A 45 -27.57 3.82 -18.73
N VAL A 46 -26.87 4.88 -18.37
CA VAL A 46 -26.19 5.04 -17.08
C VAL A 46 -26.94 6.10 -16.28
N SER A 47 -27.24 5.82 -15.01
CA SER A 47 -27.88 6.83 -14.16
C SER A 47 -26.91 7.98 -13.85
N ALA A 48 -27.46 9.18 -13.62
CA ALA A 48 -26.66 10.32 -13.21
C ALA A 48 -25.85 10.05 -11.93
N GLU A 49 -26.38 9.24 -11.01
CA GLU A 49 -25.69 8.87 -9.78
C GLU A 49 -24.43 8.03 -10.04
N VAL A 50 -24.48 7.06 -10.96
CA VAL A 50 -23.28 6.29 -11.37
C VAL A 50 -22.22 7.24 -11.96
N LEU A 51 -22.63 8.18 -12.82
CA LEU A 51 -21.71 9.15 -13.41
C LEU A 51 -21.04 10.05 -12.38
N VAL A 52 -21.79 10.53 -11.38
CA VAL A 52 -21.25 11.33 -10.29
C VAL A 52 -20.22 10.53 -9.49
N ARG A 53 -20.50 9.26 -9.17
CA ARG A 53 -19.55 8.39 -8.44
C ARG A 53 -18.28 8.13 -9.25
N LEU A 54 -18.40 7.88 -10.56
CA LEU A 54 -17.26 7.69 -11.47
C LEU A 54 -16.35 8.92 -11.49
N ARG A 55 -16.92 10.09 -11.75
CA ARG A 55 -16.17 11.35 -11.80
C ARG A 55 -15.48 11.67 -10.49
N ARG A 56 -16.16 11.42 -9.36
CA ARG A 56 -15.59 11.62 -8.04
C ARG A 56 -14.40 10.68 -7.77
N ALA A 57 -14.51 9.40 -8.15
CA ALA A 57 -13.40 8.46 -8.00
C ALA A 57 -12.18 8.82 -8.86
N PHE A 58 -12.39 9.31 -10.10
CA PHE A 58 -11.30 9.85 -10.91
C PHE A 58 -10.69 11.11 -10.30
N ALA A 59 -11.51 12.02 -9.76
CA ALA A 59 -11.02 13.23 -9.10
C ALA A 59 -10.10 12.91 -7.91
N LEU A 60 -10.41 11.88 -7.12
CA LEU A 60 -9.54 11.42 -6.03
C LEU A 60 -8.15 10.97 -6.52
N TRP A 61 -8.09 10.28 -7.66
CA TRP A 61 -6.81 9.87 -8.27
C TRP A 61 -6.05 11.05 -8.88
N GLU A 62 -6.75 12.00 -9.52
CA GLU A 62 -6.14 13.24 -10.03
C GLU A 62 -5.52 14.05 -8.89
N GLU A 63 -6.26 14.24 -7.78
CA GLU A 63 -5.77 14.92 -6.58
C GLU A 63 -4.54 14.19 -5.99
N ALA A 64 -4.63 12.87 -5.82
CA ALA A 64 -3.54 12.06 -5.27
C ALA A 64 -2.26 12.13 -6.12
N SER A 65 -2.40 12.34 -7.44
CA SER A 65 -1.27 12.50 -8.36
C SER A 65 -0.40 13.73 -8.03
N GLY A 66 -0.93 14.70 -7.28
CA GLY A 66 -0.20 15.93 -6.96
C GLY A 66 0.19 16.73 -8.20
N GLY A 67 -0.61 16.65 -9.27
CA GLY A 67 -0.33 17.30 -10.55
C GLY A 67 0.53 16.48 -11.52
N ALA A 68 0.90 15.24 -11.17
CA ALA A 68 1.57 14.34 -12.11
C ALA A 68 0.64 13.87 -13.26
N LEU A 69 -0.66 13.78 -12.98
CA LEU A 69 -1.67 13.28 -13.91
C LEU A 69 -2.85 14.26 -13.94
N THR A 70 -3.37 14.53 -15.14
CA THR A 70 -4.65 15.21 -15.36
C THR A 70 -5.62 14.22 -16.00
N LEU A 71 -6.75 13.97 -15.35
CA LEU A 71 -7.79 13.04 -15.76
C LEU A 71 -8.96 13.80 -16.40
N ARG A 72 -9.06 13.71 -17.73
CA ARG A 72 -10.07 14.44 -18.51
C ARG A 72 -11.26 13.56 -18.84
N ASP A 73 -12.46 13.96 -18.40
CA ASP A 73 -13.70 13.36 -18.88
C ASP A 73 -13.83 13.64 -20.40
N SER A 74 -13.83 12.59 -21.21
CA SER A 74 -13.95 12.70 -22.67
C SER A 74 -15.36 13.04 -23.14
N GLY A 75 -16.33 13.11 -22.21
CA GLY A 75 -17.69 13.52 -22.52
C GLY A 75 -18.55 12.42 -23.15
N LEU A 76 -19.81 12.78 -23.41
CA LEU A 76 -20.95 11.87 -23.59
C LEU A 76 -21.01 11.11 -24.93
N SER A 77 -20.07 11.34 -25.85
CA SER A 77 -20.12 10.87 -27.25
C SER A 77 -19.26 9.63 -27.56
N ALA A 78 -18.72 8.95 -26.54
CA ALA A 78 -17.94 7.74 -26.77
C ALA A 78 -18.82 6.60 -27.32
N PRO A 79 -18.41 5.92 -28.41
CA PRO A 79 -19.14 4.78 -28.93
C PRO A 79 -19.15 3.64 -27.91
N GLY A 80 -20.25 2.86 -27.89
CA GLY A 80 -20.25 1.57 -27.20
C GLY A 80 -19.26 0.59 -27.84
N TYR A 81 -18.89 -0.47 -27.11
CA TYR A 81 -17.92 -1.46 -27.55
C TYR A 81 -18.51 -2.85 -27.44
N ASP A 82 -18.48 -3.69 -28.48
CA ASP A 82 -19.20 -4.98 -28.44
C ASP A 82 -18.58 -6.07 -27.53
N GLY A 83 -17.51 -5.76 -26.81
CA GLY A 83 -16.80 -6.66 -25.91
C GLY A 83 -15.48 -6.08 -25.40
N LEU A 84 -14.82 -6.78 -24.47
CA LEU A 84 -13.51 -6.38 -23.92
C LEU A 84 -12.43 -6.21 -25.01
N THR A 85 -12.47 -7.06 -26.03
CA THR A 85 -11.56 -6.98 -27.19
C THR A 85 -11.80 -5.74 -28.04
N SER A 86 -13.01 -5.18 -27.98
CA SER A 86 -13.45 -4.00 -28.75
C SER A 86 -13.19 -2.68 -28.03
N VAL A 87 -12.66 -2.68 -26.80
CA VAL A 87 -12.25 -1.45 -26.11
C VAL A 87 -11.11 -0.78 -26.90
N PRO A 88 -11.28 0.47 -27.38
CA PRO A 88 -10.31 1.13 -28.24
C PRO A 88 -8.95 1.30 -27.57
N TYR A 89 -7.90 1.26 -28.39
CA TYR A 89 -6.54 1.64 -28.00
C TYR A 89 -6.33 3.14 -28.25
N ASP A 90 -7.17 3.97 -27.64
CA ASP A 90 -7.23 5.43 -27.82
C ASP A 90 -6.54 6.22 -26.71
N GLY A 91 -5.82 5.53 -25.82
CA GLY A 91 -5.15 6.14 -24.67
C GLY A 91 -6.09 6.51 -23.53
N CYS A 92 -7.37 6.12 -23.56
CA CYS A 92 -8.31 6.44 -22.48
C CYS A 92 -8.54 5.27 -21.50
N VAL A 93 -9.08 5.61 -20.33
CA VAL A 93 -9.70 4.66 -19.40
C VAL A 93 -11.20 4.53 -19.72
N HIS A 94 -11.70 3.30 -19.83
CA HIS A 94 -13.08 3.00 -20.20
C HIS A 94 -13.82 2.32 -19.06
N ALA A 95 -14.90 2.94 -18.57
CA ALA A 95 -15.81 2.27 -17.65
C ALA A 95 -16.74 1.33 -18.44
N VAL A 96 -16.86 0.07 -18.02
CA VAL A 96 -17.69 -0.96 -18.66
C VAL A 96 -18.74 -1.43 -17.67
N LEU A 97 -20.02 -1.36 -18.05
CA LEU A 97 -21.11 -1.87 -17.22
C LEU A 97 -21.09 -3.40 -17.20
N TYR A 98 -21.47 -3.99 -16.07
CA TYR A 98 -21.61 -5.44 -15.91
C TYR A 98 -22.95 -5.82 -15.25
N GLY A 99 -24.05 -5.40 -15.88
CA GLY A 99 -25.40 -5.59 -15.37
C GLY A 99 -25.67 -4.91 -14.02
N ALA A 100 -26.67 -5.41 -13.29
CA ALA A 100 -27.04 -4.95 -11.95
C ALA A 100 -26.32 -5.73 -10.83
N ARG A 101 -25.20 -6.40 -11.15
CA ARG A 101 -24.49 -7.24 -10.19
C ARG A 101 -23.97 -6.43 -9.02
N ASN A 102 -23.92 -7.10 -7.88
CA ASN A 102 -23.28 -6.59 -6.70
C ASN A 102 -21.79 -6.96 -6.75
N PHE A 103 -20.90 -5.97 -6.83
CA PHE A 103 -19.45 -6.21 -6.79
C PHE A 103 -18.95 -6.50 -5.37
N HIS A 104 -19.85 -6.68 -4.41
CA HIS A 104 -19.52 -7.24 -3.11
C HIS A 104 -19.24 -8.75 -3.23
N GLY A 105 -17.99 -9.10 -3.53
CA GLY A 105 -17.48 -10.47 -3.48
C GLY A 105 -17.32 -11.18 -4.83
N GLU A 106 -17.93 -10.68 -5.90
CA GLU A 106 -17.53 -11.01 -7.28
C GLU A 106 -16.60 -9.92 -7.79
N LEU A 107 -15.41 -10.32 -8.24
CA LEU A 107 -14.27 -9.47 -8.62
C LEU A 107 -14.71 -8.37 -9.59
N ALA A 108 -14.83 -7.14 -9.08
CA ALA A 108 -14.61 -5.99 -9.94
C ALA A 108 -13.18 -6.13 -10.49
N HIS A 109 -12.98 -5.77 -11.76
CA HIS A 109 -11.71 -5.98 -12.42
C HIS A 109 -11.36 -4.78 -13.26
N GLY A 110 -10.21 -4.19 -12.97
CA GLY A 110 -9.53 -3.18 -13.75
C GLY A 110 -8.27 -3.74 -14.39
N SER A 111 -7.95 -3.26 -15.58
CA SER A 111 -6.70 -3.58 -16.27
C SER A 111 -6.30 -2.45 -17.22
N PHE A 112 -5.06 -2.52 -17.72
CA PHE A 112 -4.55 -1.60 -18.71
C PHE A 112 -3.65 -2.31 -19.72
N ASN A 113 -3.40 -1.65 -20.84
CA ASN A 113 -2.44 -2.06 -21.85
C ASN A 113 -1.55 -0.89 -22.23
N GLY A 114 -0.24 -1.16 -22.37
CA GLY A 114 0.75 -0.14 -22.72
C GLY A 114 1.87 -0.08 -21.69
N ALA A 115 2.70 0.97 -21.80
CA ALA A 115 3.69 1.31 -20.79
C ALA A 115 3.37 2.68 -20.19
N ILE A 116 3.43 2.79 -18.87
CA ILE A 116 3.16 4.03 -18.15
C ILE A 116 4.50 4.76 -17.89
N PRO A 117 4.56 6.10 -18.02
CA PRO A 117 3.47 6.98 -18.46
C PRO A 117 3.27 7.04 -19.99
N GLY A 118 4.34 6.99 -20.79
CA GLY A 118 4.29 7.52 -22.17
C GLY A 118 3.75 6.62 -23.30
N ARG A 119 3.51 5.32 -23.10
CA ARG A 119 2.93 4.42 -24.12
C ARG A 119 1.63 3.79 -23.63
N TYR A 120 0.87 4.51 -22.83
CA TYR A 120 -0.44 4.06 -22.38
C TYR A 120 -1.38 3.92 -23.59
N LYS A 121 -1.94 2.73 -23.80
CA LYS A 121 -2.78 2.49 -24.98
C LYS A 121 -4.26 2.40 -24.62
N ARG A 122 -4.61 1.80 -23.48
CA ARG A 122 -5.98 1.77 -22.94
C ARG A 122 -6.02 1.29 -21.50
N GLY A 123 -7.06 1.67 -20.78
CA GLY A 123 -7.50 1.04 -19.53
C GLY A 123 -8.96 0.70 -19.58
N TYR A 124 -9.39 -0.30 -18.83
CA TYR A 124 -10.80 -0.56 -18.62
C TYR A 124 -11.05 -1.11 -17.24
N PHE A 125 -12.26 -0.89 -16.73
CA PHE A 125 -12.70 -1.49 -15.48
C PHE A 125 -14.21 -1.71 -15.49
N PHE A 126 -14.66 -2.69 -14.71
CA PHE A 126 -16.08 -3.02 -14.59
C PHE A 126 -16.77 -2.22 -13.49
N VAL A 127 -18.02 -1.80 -13.77
CA VAL A 127 -18.88 -1.07 -12.83
C VAL A 127 -20.32 -1.60 -12.88
N SER A 128 -21.07 -1.37 -11.80
CA SER A 128 -22.48 -1.79 -11.75
C SER A 128 -23.38 -0.74 -12.37
N ARG A 129 -24.50 -1.19 -12.94
CA ARG A 129 -25.59 -0.30 -13.32
C ARG A 129 -26.38 0.21 -12.13
N SER A 130 -26.30 -0.50 -11.00
CA SER A 130 -27.00 -0.11 -9.78
C SER A 130 -26.06 0.73 -8.89
N PRO A 131 -26.39 2.01 -8.62
CA PRO A 131 -25.56 2.83 -7.73
C PRO A 131 -25.40 2.22 -6.33
N SER A 132 -26.43 1.56 -5.80
CA SER A 132 -26.38 0.91 -4.49
C SER A 132 -25.44 -0.30 -4.45
N ALA A 133 -25.11 -0.87 -5.60
CA ALA A 133 -24.14 -1.96 -5.75
C ALA A 133 -22.72 -1.47 -6.04
N MET A 134 -22.51 -0.16 -6.21
CA MET A 134 -21.22 0.45 -6.43
C MET A 134 -20.62 0.94 -5.11
N ASP A 135 -19.84 0.08 -4.48
CA ASP A 135 -18.97 0.47 -3.38
C ASP A 135 -17.90 1.45 -3.87
N ALA A 136 -17.83 2.65 -3.28
CA ALA A 136 -16.90 3.69 -3.70
C ALA A 136 -15.44 3.21 -3.60
N ALA A 137 -15.10 2.46 -2.56
CA ALA A 137 -13.76 1.91 -2.37
C ALA A 137 -13.36 0.94 -3.47
N THR A 138 -14.29 0.06 -3.87
CA THR A 138 -14.10 -0.88 -4.99
C THR A 138 -13.93 -0.13 -6.31
N LEU A 139 -14.76 0.89 -6.56
CA LEU A 139 -14.62 1.71 -7.76
C LEU A 139 -13.23 2.38 -7.85
N ILE A 140 -12.78 3.00 -6.76
CA ILE A 140 -11.46 3.65 -6.70
C ILE A 140 -10.35 2.61 -6.91
N HIS A 141 -10.47 1.43 -6.30
CA HIS A 141 -9.52 0.32 -6.45
C HIS A 141 -9.34 -0.10 -7.92
N GLU A 142 -10.44 -0.36 -8.63
CA GLU A 142 -10.35 -0.79 -10.03
C GLU A 142 -9.80 0.30 -10.95
N ILE A 143 -10.13 1.57 -10.69
CA ILE A 143 -9.51 2.68 -11.41
C ILE A 143 -7.99 2.68 -11.17
N GLY A 144 -7.53 2.41 -9.94
CA GLY A 144 -6.11 2.28 -9.64
C GLY A 144 -5.40 1.25 -10.52
N HIS A 145 -6.02 0.08 -10.76
CA HIS A 145 -5.50 -0.91 -11.70
C HIS A 145 -5.40 -0.39 -13.14
N THR A 146 -6.40 0.39 -13.59
CA THR A 146 -6.32 1.02 -14.92
C THR A 146 -5.20 2.05 -15.03
N LEU A 147 -4.77 2.63 -13.90
CA LEU A 147 -3.65 3.58 -13.81
C LEU A 147 -2.30 2.88 -13.56
N GLY A 148 -2.26 1.54 -13.60
CA GLY A 148 -1.05 0.75 -13.48
C GLY A 148 -0.68 0.28 -12.07
N LEU A 149 -1.51 0.56 -11.07
CA LEU A 149 -1.25 0.17 -9.69
C LEU A 149 -1.53 -1.31 -9.49
N GLY A 150 -0.64 -2.00 -8.76
CA GLY A 150 -0.87 -3.35 -8.27
C GLY A 150 -1.60 -3.35 -6.93
N HIS A 151 -1.96 -4.55 -6.44
CA HIS A 151 -2.47 -4.68 -5.08
C HIS A 151 -1.42 -4.25 -4.04
N SER A 152 -1.89 -3.54 -3.02
CA SER A 152 -1.15 -3.27 -1.78
C SER A 152 -1.41 -4.40 -0.77
N ALA A 153 -0.48 -4.60 0.16
CA ALA A 153 -0.67 -5.48 1.31
C ALA A 153 -1.07 -4.73 2.60
N THR A 154 -1.18 -3.40 2.57
CA THR A 154 -1.63 -2.62 3.72
C THR A 154 -3.15 -2.44 3.69
N PRO A 155 -3.90 -2.80 4.74
CA PRO A 155 -5.36 -2.62 4.78
C PRO A 155 -5.80 -1.14 4.82
N ALA A 156 -4.85 -0.22 4.95
CA ALA A 156 -5.08 1.20 4.84
C ALA A 156 -5.19 1.68 3.38
N SER A 157 -4.49 1.02 2.45
CA SER A 157 -4.48 1.37 1.03
C SER A 157 -5.81 1.01 0.36
N VAL A 158 -6.26 1.84 -0.60
CA VAL A 158 -7.43 1.50 -1.42
C VAL A 158 -7.14 0.30 -2.32
N MET A 159 -5.87 0.11 -2.72
CA MET A 159 -5.37 -1.01 -3.50
C MET A 159 -5.24 -2.33 -2.72
N PHE A 160 -5.65 -2.37 -1.44
CA PHE A 160 -5.78 -3.64 -0.71
C PHE A 160 -6.97 -4.44 -1.22
N SER A 161 -6.76 -5.73 -1.54
CA SER A 161 -7.83 -6.61 -2.05
C SER A 161 -8.68 -7.27 -0.96
N GLY A 162 -8.30 -7.12 0.32
CA GLY A 162 -9.06 -7.63 1.47
C GLY A 162 -9.96 -6.58 2.13
N PRO A 163 -10.52 -6.91 3.32
CA PRO A 163 -11.28 -5.95 4.13
C PRO A 163 -10.45 -4.72 4.51
N ARG A 164 -10.93 -3.53 4.13
CA ARG A 164 -10.23 -2.26 4.37
C ARG A 164 -10.43 -1.79 5.81
N ALA A 165 -9.39 -1.14 6.37
CA ALA A 165 -9.40 -0.65 7.76
C ALA A 165 -10.43 0.47 8.02
N TRP A 166 -10.88 1.16 6.97
CA TRP A 166 -11.81 2.29 7.03
C TRP A 166 -13.25 1.95 6.63
N GLY A 167 -13.57 0.68 6.40
CA GLY A 167 -14.93 0.21 6.13
C GLY A 167 -15.41 0.50 4.69
N ARG A 168 -16.73 0.64 4.51
CA ARG A 168 -17.41 0.83 3.20
C ARG A 168 -17.67 2.29 2.83
N GLY A 169 -17.31 3.24 3.70
CA GLY A 169 -17.50 4.66 3.44
C GLY A 169 -16.51 5.17 2.40
N GLU A 170 -16.90 6.14 1.59
CA GLU A 170 -15.98 6.76 0.65
C GLU A 170 -14.84 7.49 1.40
N PRO A 171 -13.57 7.28 1.02
CA PRO A 171 -12.47 7.98 1.67
C PRO A 171 -12.55 9.48 1.35
N ALA A 172 -12.23 10.33 2.34
CA ALA A 172 -12.15 11.78 2.14
C ALA A 172 -10.99 12.19 1.21
N GLY A 173 -10.00 11.31 1.05
CA GLY A 173 -8.84 11.45 0.18
C GLY A 173 -8.09 10.12 0.12
N LEU A 174 -7.24 9.93 -0.89
CA LEU A 174 -6.49 8.67 -0.99
C LEU A 174 -5.37 8.59 0.08
N PRO A 175 -5.15 7.39 0.65
CA PRO A 175 -4.02 7.12 1.52
C PRO A 175 -2.67 7.54 0.90
N ALA A 176 -1.74 7.97 1.75
CA ALA A 176 -0.43 8.45 1.31
C ALA A 176 0.37 7.41 0.50
N GLN A 177 0.17 6.11 0.76
CA GLN A 177 0.77 5.04 -0.05
C GLN A 177 0.24 5.04 -1.48
N ASP A 178 -1.08 5.12 -1.67
CA ASP A 178 -1.69 5.10 -3.00
C ASP A 178 -1.26 6.31 -3.84
N ALA A 179 -1.16 7.48 -3.19
CA ALA A 179 -0.62 8.69 -3.82
C ALA A 179 0.87 8.55 -4.20
N ALA A 180 1.69 7.96 -3.31
CA ALA A 180 3.10 7.71 -3.61
C ALA A 180 3.25 6.71 -4.76
N ASP A 181 2.53 5.59 -4.74
CA ASP A 181 2.59 4.58 -5.80
C ASP A 181 2.14 5.16 -7.15
N LEU A 182 1.09 5.99 -7.18
CA LEU A 182 0.67 6.67 -8.41
C LEU A 182 1.75 7.62 -8.93
N ARG A 183 2.35 8.43 -8.07
CA ARG A 183 3.41 9.38 -8.47
C ARG A 183 4.68 8.65 -8.92
N ALA A 184 5.01 7.51 -8.34
CA ALA A 184 6.13 6.70 -8.80
C ALA A 184 5.99 6.27 -10.26
N LEU A 185 4.75 6.07 -10.72
CA LEU A 185 4.44 5.69 -12.09
C LEU A 185 4.33 6.89 -13.04
N TRP A 186 3.61 7.95 -12.63
CA TRP A 186 3.20 9.02 -13.54
C TRP A 186 4.00 10.32 -13.39
N ALA A 187 4.66 10.54 -12.26
CA ALA A 187 5.38 11.80 -12.06
C ALA A 187 6.66 11.85 -12.91
N PRO A 188 7.04 13.04 -13.41
CA PRO A 188 8.35 13.23 -14.01
C PRO A 188 9.44 12.94 -12.97
N GLU A 189 10.64 12.56 -13.42
CA GLU A 189 11.70 12.03 -12.55
C GLU A 189 12.02 12.93 -11.33
N GLY A 190 11.98 14.26 -11.50
CA GLY A 190 12.24 15.22 -10.41
C GLY A 190 11.11 15.38 -9.38
N LEU A 191 9.93 14.80 -9.65
CA LEU A 191 8.76 14.82 -8.76
C LEU A 191 8.38 13.41 -8.26
N LYS A 192 9.14 12.38 -8.65
CA LYS A 192 8.91 11.03 -8.14
C LYS A 192 9.16 10.97 -6.64
N PRO A 193 8.37 10.15 -5.92
CA PRO A 193 8.61 9.90 -4.50
C PRO A 193 9.96 9.20 -4.31
N TYR A 194 10.35 9.13 -3.04
CA TYR A 194 11.50 8.33 -2.65
C TYR A 194 11.22 6.85 -2.92
N SER A 195 12.26 6.07 -3.20
CA SER A 195 12.09 4.66 -3.55
C SER A 195 12.99 3.73 -2.75
N ILE A 196 12.46 2.57 -2.39
CA ILE A 196 13.22 1.46 -1.82
C ILE A 196 13.01 0.25 -2.72
N SER A 197 14.10 -0.31 -3.23
CA SER A 197 14.04 -1.42 -4.19
C SER A 197 15.11 -2.47 -3.94
N GLY A 198 14.79 -3.70 -4.33
CA GLY A 198 15.62 -4.85 -4.07
C GLY A 198 15.03 -6.16 -4.60
N VAL A 199 15.56 -7.26 -4.09
CA VAL A 199 15.13 -8.62 -4.38
C VAL A 199 14.84 -9.34 -3.08
N ILE A 200 13.72 -10.06 -3.04
CA ILE A 200 13.38 -10.99 -1.98
C ILE A 200 13.91 -12.36 -2.39
N GLU A 201 14.82 -12.90 -1.59
CA GLU A 201 15.33 -14.26 -1.73
C GLU A 201 14.47 -15.17 -0.86
N THR A 202 13.61 -15.96 -1.51
CA THR A 202 12.74 -16.92 -0.81
C THR A 202 13.33 -18.32 -0.90
N ALA A 203 13.27 -19.08 0.19
CA ALA A 203 13.75 -20.45 0.20
C ALA A 203 12.82 -21.40 -0.60
N ARG A 204 11.53 -21.03 -0.73
CA ARG A 204 10.58 -21.69 -1.64
C ARG A 204 10.68 -21.09 -3.05
N GLU A 205 10.58 -21.95 -4.06
CA GLU A 205 10.35 -21.53 -5.44
C GLU A 205 8.95 -20.88 -5.55
N HIS A 206 8.92 -19.56 -5.76
CA HIS A 206 7.75 -18.79 -6.22
C HIS A 206 6.58 -18.46 -5.26
N PRO A 207 6.76 -18.13 -3.96
CA PRO A 207 5.71 -17.41 -3.25
C PRO A 207 5.68 -15.96 -3.74
N VAL A 208 4.49 -15.48 -4.15
CA VAL A 208 4.23 -14.04 -4.20
C VAL A 208 4.64 -13.48 -2.85
N ALA A 209 5.43 -12.42 -2.80
CA ALA A 209 5.86 -11.84 -1.53
C ALA A 209 5.55 -10.35 -1.52
N PHE A 210 5.34 -9.82 -0.33
CA PHE A 210 5.14 -8.39 -0.11
C PHE A 210 6.28 -7.87 0.73
N VAL A 211 6.80 -6.69 0.38
CA VAL A 211 7.73 -5.92 1.20
C VAL A 211 6.98 -4.75 1.79
N PHE A 212 7.31 -4.43 3.03
CA PHE A 212 6.76 -3.34 3.80
C PHE A 212 7.90 -2.44 4.22
N ALA A 213 7.73 -1.13 4.06
CA ALA A 213 8.61 -0.13 4.63
C ALA A 213 7.84 0.58 5.75
N VAL A 214 8.36 0.53 6.96
CA VAL A 214 7.78 1.16 8.14
C VAL A 214 8.64 2.36 8.50
N ASP A 215 8.06 3.54 8.41
CA ASP A 215 8.69 4.78 8.85
C ASP A 215 9.02 4.67 10.35
N ALA A 216 10.30 4.78 10.67
CA ALA A 216 10.81 4.62 12.02
C ALA A 216 10.32 5.69 12.98
N ARG A 217 9.90 6.87 12.51
CA ARG A 217 9.34 7.96 13.32
C ARG A 217 7.83 7.85 13.43
N SER A 218 7.12 7.77 12.32
CA SER A 218 5.65 7.83 12.31
C SER A 218 4.97 6.48 12.54
N GLY A 219 5.68 5.36 12.29
CA GLY A 219 5.08 4.03 12.30
C GLY A 219 4.13 3.78 11.11
N ARG A 220 4.09 4.67 10.12
CA ARG A 220 3.33 4.44 8.89
C ARG A 220 3.99 3.34 8.08
N ALA A 221 3.18 2.42 7.57
CA ALA A 221 3.63 1.33 6.72
C ALA A 221 3.22 1.59 5.27
N TYR A 222 4.15 1.33 4.38
CA TYR A 222 4.00 1.32 2.93
C TYR A 222 4.29 -0.10 2.47
N SER A 223 3.73 -0.56 1.35
CA SER A 223 4.03 -1.92 0.85
C SER A 223 4.13 -2.00 -0.66
N ALA A 224 4.85 -2.99 -1.14
CA ALA A 224 4.92 -3.34 -2.55
C ALA A 224 4.86 -4.85 -2.70
N ARG A 225 4.19 -5.32 -3.75
CA ARG A 225 4.24 -6.71 -4.18
C ARG A 225 5.54 -6.95 -4.96
N ALA A 226 6.25 -8.01 -4.63
CA ALA A 226 7.36 -8.49 -5.43
C ALA A 226 6.86 -9.21 -6.70
N ASP A 227 7.62 -9.09 -7.78
CA ASP A 227 7.38 -9.83 -9.02
C ASP A 227 7.71 -11.32 -8.87
N HIS A 228 7.53 -12.08 -9.95
CA HIS A 228 7.81 -13.53 -9.98
C HIS A 228 9.30 -13.89 -9.79
N MET A 229 10.21 -12.91 -9.89
CA MET A 229 11.64 -13.04 -9.59
C MET A 229 11.98 -12.49 -8.20
N GLY A 230 10.99 -12.16 -7.37
CA GLY A 230 11.18 -11.58 -6.04
C GLY A 230 11.59 -10.10 -6.08
N ARG A 231 11.63 -9.43 -7.23
CA ARG A 231 12.03 -8.02 -7.31
C ARG A 231 10.90 -7.14 -6.81
N PHE A 232 11.23 -6.15 -5.99
CA PHE A 232 10.27 -5.17 -5.50
C PHE A 232 10.77 -3.75 -5.73
N SER A 233 9.82 -2.84 -5.87
CA SER A 233 10.04 -1.39 -5.86
C SER A 233 8.90 -0.76 -5.07
N LEU A 234 9.23 -0.07 -3.99
CA LEU A 234 8.30 0.51 -3.04
C LEU A 234 8.49 2.03 -3.04
N ALA A 235 7.41 2.78 -3.21
CA ALA A 235 7.42 4.23 -3.13
C ALA A 235 7.11 4.69 -1.70
N VAL A 236 7.87 5.68 -1.20
CA VAL A 236 7.56 6.36 0.07
C VAL A 236 7.52 7.88 -0.15
N PRO A 237 6.54 8.58 0.45
CA PRO A 237 6.28 9.99 0.13
C PRO A 237 7.31 10.95 0.71
N GLU A 238 8.01 10.56 1.78
CA GLU A 238 8.85 11.47 2.57
C GLU A 238 10.24 10.86 2.82
N PRO A 239 11.30 11.69 2.95
CA PRO A 239 12.58 11.23 3.43
C PRO A 239 12.44 10.80 4.90
N GLY A 240 13.27 9.86 5.34
CA GLY A 240 13.19 9.36 6.69
C GLY A 240 13.99 8.08 6.89
N GLU A 241 13.92 7.56 8.11
CA GLU A 241 14.45 6.26 8.45
C GLU A 241 13.36 5.22 8.29
N TYR A 242 13.61 4.16 7.53
CA TYR A 242 12.66 3.11 7.25
C TYR A 242 13.20 1.76 7.68
N LYS A 243 12.34 0.97 8.31
CA LYS A 243 12.57 -0.45 8.54
C LYS A 243 11.83 -1.24 7.49
N LEU A 244 12.52 -2.15 6.83
CA LEU A 244 11.84 -3.07 5.93
C LEU A 244 11.22 -4.22 6.72
N ALA A 245 10.33 -4.96 6.08
CA ALA A 245 9.90 -6.29 6.48
C ALA A 245 9.32 -6.97 5.24
N SER A 246 9.54 -8.27 5.02
CA SER A 246 8.90 -9.00 3.93
C SER A 246 8.00 -10.11 4.45
N LYS A 247 6.83 -10.32 3.83
CA LYS A 247 5.95 -11.46 4.10
C LYS A 247 5.77 -12.27 2.81
N ALA A 248 5.98 -13.57 2.88
CA ALA A 248 5.53 -14.48 1.82
C ALA A 248 4.00 -14.52 1.83
N ALA A 249 3.36 -14.22 0.70
CA ALA A 249 1.95 -14.44 0.50
C ALA A 249 1.74 -15.94 0.31
N GLU A 250 1.27 -16.61 1.37
CA GLU A 250 0.86 -17.99 1.29
C GLU A 250 -0.48 -18.04 0.55
N VAL A 251 -0.41 -18.40 -0.74
CA VAL A 251 -1.54 -18.57 -1.67
C VAL A 251 -2.23 -17.24 -2.03
N SER A 252 -2.55 -17.08 -3.32
CA SER A 252 -3.23 -15.89 -3.88
C SER A 252 -4.37 -15.43 -2.95
N MET A 253 -4.30 -14.18 -2.50
CA MET A 253 -5.37 -13.52 -1.73
C MET A 253 -6.72 -13.55 -2.47
N ASP A 254 -6.73 -13.88 -3.76
CA ASP A 254 -7.91 -13.92 -4.62
C ASP A 254 -8.70 -15.23 -4.49
N LEU A 255 -8.21 -16.24 -3.74
CA LEU A 255 -8.77 -17.61 -3.79
C LEU A 255 -9.40 -18.18 -2.51
N LEU A 256 -9.33 -17.57 -1.31
CA LEU A 256 -9.89 -18.22 -0.11
C LEU A 256 -10.51 -17.27 0.95
N PRO A 257 -11.84 -17.32 1.15
CA PRO A 257 -12.51 -16.87 2.38
C PRO A 257 -12.26 -17.79 3.60
N GLN A 258 -11.53 -18.90 3.44
CA GLN A 258 -11.40 -19.98 4.44
C GLN A 258 -9.95 -20.35 4.81
N ALA A 259 -8.99 -19.43 4.67
CA ALA A 259 -7.61 -19.71 5.11
C ALA A 259 -7.60 -20.10 6.60
N ARG A 260 -7.19 -21.35 6.87
CA ARG A 260 -7.21 -22.00 8.18
C ARG A 260 -6.31 -21.23 9.17
N ALA A 261 -6.80 -21.09 10.41
CA ALA A 261 -5.98 -20.67 11.56
C ALA A 261 -4.81 -21.66 11.72
N GLY A 262 -3.57 -21.19 11.57
CA GLY A 262 -2.37 -22.03 11.67
C GLY A 262 -1.21 -21.63 10.75
N MET A 263 -1.34 -20.57 9.95
CA MET A 263 -0.28 -20.12 9.03
C MET A 263 0.62 -19.09 9.69
N SER A 264 1.93 -19.39 9.74
CA SER A 264 2.96 -18.56 10.36
C SER A 264 3.29 -17.37 9.46
N SER A 265 3.03 -16.16 9.96
CA SER A 265 3.44 -14.93 9.30
C SER A 265 4.93 -14.71 9.57
N SER A 266 5.80 -15.25 8.71
CA SER A 266 7.24 -15.03 8.86
C SER A 266 7.64 -13.73 8.16
N TRP A 267 8.19 -12.78 8.95
CA TRP A 267 8.57 -11.43 8.52
C TRP A 267 10.07 -11.20 8.67
N TYR A 268 10.75 -10.69 7.63
CA TYR A 268 12.22 -10.58 7.66
C TYR A 268 12.80 -9.32 7.02
N VAL A 269 13.99 -8.95 7.50
CA VAL A 269 14.89 -7.90 6.97
C VAL A 269 16.30 -8.47 6.91
N SER A 270 16.98 -8.28 5.79
CA SER A 270 18.43 -8.47 5.63
C SER A 270 18.95 -7.15 5.01
N GLU A 271 20.14 -6.63 5.31
CA GLU A 271 21.42 -7.26 5.63
C GLU A 271 21.99 -6.74 6.96
N GLY A 272 22.04 -7.59 7.98
CA GLY A 272 22.98 -7.45 9.08
C GLY A 272 24.13 -8.44 8.87
N GLN A 273 25.38 -8.03 9.12
CA GLN A 273 26.54 -8.93 9.03
C GLN A 273 26.49 -10.05 10.09
N ASN A 274 25.64 -9.90 11.11
CA ASN A 274 25.45 -10.87 12.17
C ASN A 274 23.97 -10.99 12.59
N ALA A 275 23.65 -12.05 13.33
CA ALA A 275 22.31 -12.36 13.81
C ALA A 275 21.67 -11.23 14.66
N ALA A 276 22.48 -10.44 15.38
CA ALA A 276 21.98 -9.34 16.22
C ALA A 276 21.61 -8.09 15.40
N GLU A 277 22.20 -7.89 14.22
CA GLU A 277 21.81 -6.84 13.28
C GLU A 277 20.59 -7.26 12.45
N GLN A 278 20.54 -8.53 12.03
CA GLN A 278 19.36 -9.14 11.40
C GLN A 278 18.13 -9.03 12.32
N ALA A 279 18.29 -9.31 13.62
CA ALA A 279 17.23 -9.20 14.62
C ALA A 279 16.73 -7.77 14.87
N ARG A 280 17.56 -6.74 14.65
CA ARG A 280 17.16 -5.32 14.86
C ARG A 280 16.42 -4.72 13.66
N GLY A 281 16.48 -5.39 12.51
CA GLY A 281 16.10 -4.86 11.21
C GLY A 281 17.03 -3.73 10.78
N ALA A 282 17.60 -3.83 9.57
CA ALA A 282 18.34 -2.72 8.99
C ALA A 282 17.42 -1.48 8.89
N VAL A 283 17.95 -0.34 9.34
CA VAL A 283 17.30 0.97 9.18
C VAL A 283 17.92 1.62 7.95
N PHE A 284 17.08 1.93 6.97
CA PHE A 284 17.48 2.57 5.73
C PHE A 284 17.12 4.05 5.81
N ALA A 285 18.12 4.92 5.66
CA ALA A 285 17.90 6.35 5.64
C ALA A 285 17.69 6.83 4.19
N LEU A 286 16.54 7.42 3.93
CA LEU A 286 16.25 8.17 2.71
C LEU A 286 16.41 9.66 3.01
N SER A 287 17.08 10.39 2.13
CA SER A 287 17.29 11.84 2.26
C SER A 287 17.18 12.51 0.90
N PRO A 288 17.00 13.83 0.81
CA PRO A 288 17.01 14.53 -0.48
C PRO A 288 18.28 14.28 -1.31
N ALA A 289 19.42 14.06 -0.65
CA ALA A 289 20.68 13.71 -1.31
C ALA A 289 20.77 12.24 -1.74
N SER A 290 19.95 11.36 -1.15
CA SER A 290 19.87 9.93 -1.45
C SER A 290 18.39 9.53 -1.56
N PRO A 291 17.70 9.92 -2.65
CA PRO A 291 16.26 9.76 -2.78
C PRO A 291 15.83 8.30 -3.00
N ALA A 292 16.79 7.40 -3.24
CA ALA A 292 16.54 5.99 -3.48
C ALA A 292 17.55 5.11 -2.75
N VAL A 293 17.06 4.00 -2.22
CA VAL A 293 17.87 2.85 -1.79
C VAL A 293 17.60 1.71 -2.77
N LYS A 294 18.66 1.15 -3.36
CA LYS A 294 18.57 0.15 -4.44
C LYS A 294 19.43 -1.07 -4.12
N GLY A 295 19.08 -2.20 -4.73
CA GLY A 295 19.88 -3.43 -4.67
C GLY A 295 19.81 -4.16 -3.34
N LEU A 296 18.80 -3.90 -2.51
CA LEU A 296 18.63 -4.60 -1.25
C LEU A 296 18.34 -6.08 -1.48
N ARG A 297 18.89 -6.95 -0.63
CA ARG A 297 18.57 -8.38 -0.60
C ARG A 297 17.85 -8.74 0.68
N VAL A 298 16.59 -9.13 0.55
CA VAL A 298 15.73 -9.50 1.68
C VAL A 298 15.51 -11.00 1.65
N LYS A 299 16.09 -11.75 2.60
CA LYS A 299 15.88 -13.19 2.69
C LYS A 299 14.63 -13.50 3.51
N THR A 300 13.73 -14.34 2.98
CA THR A 300 12.69 -14.98 3.81
C THR A 300 13.22 -16.31 4.30
N LEU A 301 13.22 -16.52 5.62
CA LEU A 301 13.61 -17.79 6.22
C LEU A 301 12.41 -18.73 6.29
N ASP A 302 12.62 -20.01 5.97
CA ASP A 302 11.61 -21.07 6.11
C ASP A 302 11.36 -21.46 7.57
N GLU A 303 12.35 -21.22 8.44
CA GLU A 303 12.23 -21.45 9.87
C GLU A 303 11.53 -20.26 10.54
N PRO A 304 10.73 -20.48 11.60
CA PRO A 304 10.31 -19.39 12.47
C PRO A 304 11.57 -18.65 12.95
N ALA A 305 11.52 -17.32 12.93
CA ALA A 305 12.68 -16.51 13.24
C ALA A 305 13.36 -16.97 14.55
N PRO A 306 14.69 -16.90 14.66
CA PRO A 306 15.41 -17.29 15.89
C PRO A 306 15.07 -16.39 17.09
N PHE A 307 14.38 -15.28 16.84
CA PHE A 307 13.61 -14.58 17.85
C PHE A 307 12.16 -15.07 17.73
N ALA A 308 11.59 -15.52 18.85
CA ALA A 308 10.15 -15.53 18.90
C ALA A 308 9.72 -14.09 18.55
N LEU A 309 8.81 -13.92 17.57
CA LEU A 309 7.71 -13.01 17.83
C LEU A 309 7.23 -13.48 19.20
N THR A 310 7.70 -12.89 20.30
CA THR A 310 7.28 -13.32 21.62
C THR A 310 5.79 -13.21 21.51
N SER A 311 5.12 -14.35 21.44
CA SER A 311 3.67 -14.43 21.37
C SER A 311 3.26 -13.53 22.50
N ALA A 312 2.70 -12.37 22.19
CA ALA A 312 2.29 -11.52 23.26
C ALA A 312 1.04 -12.19 23.79
N ALA A 313 1.20 -13.14 24.69
CA ALA A 313 0.09 -13.81 25.29
C ALA A 313 -0.70 -12.72 25.99
N ALA A 314 -1.95 -12.51 25.56
CA ALA A 314 -2.88 -11.82 26.42
C ALA A 314 -2.85 -12.59 27.74
N GLU A 315 -2.58 -11.94 28.88
CA GLU A 315 -2.67 -12.66 30.16
C GLU A 315 -4.02 -13.40 30.22
N GLY A 316 -3.96 -14.74 30.26
CA GLY A 316 -5.15 -15.61 30.22
C GLY A 316 -5.63 -16.09 28.84
N ARG A 317 -4.97 -15.77 27.71
CA ARG A 317 -5.21 -16.42 26.39
C ARG A 317 -3.89 -16.79 25.72
N ALA A 318 -3.85 -18.00 25.15
CA ALA A 318 -2.66 -18.56 24.53
C ALA A 318 -2.27 -17.89 23.19
N ASP A 319 -3.14 -17.09 22.58
CA ASP A 319 -2.91 -16.56 21.24
C ASP A 319 -3.59 -15.20 20.98
N LEU A 320 -2.87 -14.28 20.32
CA LEU A 320 -3.40 -13.01 19.81
C LEU A 320 -4.18 -13.17 18.51
N SER A 321 -4.09 -14.33 17.85
CA SER A 321 -4.77 -14.61 16.59
C SER A 321 -6.31 -14.67 16.72
N SER A 322 -6.81 -14.70 17.96
CA SER A 322 -8.24 -14.86 18.25
C SER A 322 -8.91 -13.62 18.84
N LEU A 323 -8.27 -12.45 18.77
CA LEU A 323 -8.86 -11.23 19.32
C LEU A 323 -10.05 -10.77 18.47
N ARG A 324 -11.09 -10.26 19.12
CA ARG A 324 -12.31 -9.76 18.48
C ARG A 324 -12.44 -8.25 18.62
N PRO A 325 -13.28 -7.61 17.80
CA PRO A 325 -13.62 -6.20 17.99
C PRO A 325 -14.19 -5.96 19.39
N GLY A 326 -13.56 -5.06 20.14
CA GLY A 326 -13.91 -4.78 21.54
C GLY A 326 -13.11 -5.57 22.58
N ASP A 327 -12.32 -6.57 22.18
CA ASP A 327 -11.45 -7.30 23.11
C ASP A 327 -10.34 -6.39 23.64
N GLU A 328 -9.99 -6.61 24.92
CA GLU A 328 -8.79 -6.09 25.54
C GLU A 328 -7.84 -7.25 25.87
N ALA A 329 -6.55 -7.02 25.71
CA ALA A 329 -5.50 -8.00 25.97
C ALA A 329 -4.30 -7.31 26.62
N VAL A 330 -3.54 -8.03 27.44
CA VAL A 330 -2.25 -7.53 27.94
C VAL A 330 -1.14 -8.20 27.15
N ILE A 331 -0.46 -7.42 26.32
CA ILE A 331 0.68 -7.85 25.52
C ILE A 331 1.94 -7.69 26.38
N SER A 332 2.73 -8.76 26.50
CA SER A 332 4.04 -8.73 27.16
C SER A 332 5.15 -9.03 26.15
N PHE A 333 6.25 -8.30 26.25
CA PHE A 333 7.45 -8.44 25.43
C PHE A 333 8.64 -8.86 26.31
N PRO A 334 8.65 -10.11 26.81
CA PRO A 334 9.61 -10.56 27.82
C PRO A 334 11.06 -10.49 27.34
N GLU A 335 11.32 -10.71 26.05
CA GLU A 335 12.66 -10.68 25.47
C GLU A 335 13.27 -9.28 25.34
N ALA A 336 12.47 -8.21 25.50
CA ALA A 336 12.99 -6.85 25.41
C ALA A 336 13.79 -6.40 26.66
N GLY A 337 13.96 -7.27 27.66
CA GLY A 337 14.85 -7.06 28.81
C GLY A 337 14.56 -5.77 29.60
N GLY A 338 13.29 -5.35 29.67
CA GLY A 338 12.88 -4.12 30.34
C GLY A 338 13.23 -2.81 29.62
N LYS A 339 13.72 -2.86 28.38
CA LYS A 339 14.21 -1.68 27.62
C LYS A 339 13.14 -0.96 26.80
N LEU A 340 11.94 -1.55 26.66
CA LEU A 340 10.83 -0.89 25.97
C LEU A 340 10.29 0.29 26.77
N ALA A 341 10.24 1.44 26.11
CA ALA A 341 9.67 2.67 26.66
C ALA A 341 8.26 2.93 26.17
N SER A 342 7.95 2.52 24.94
CA SER A 342 6.61 2.67 24.37
C SER A 342 6.32 1.60 23.33
N ALA A 343 5.04 1.39 23.05
CA ALA A 343 4.57 0.64 21.91
C ALA A 343 3.41 1.41 21.32
N ALA A 344 3.42 1.55 20.00
CA ALA A 344 2.41 2.27 19.26
C ALA A 344 1.77 1.34 18.25
N ALA A 345 0.47 1.57 18.05
CA ALA A 345 -0.24 0.96 16.95
C ALA A 345 0.29 1.57 15.65
N CYS A 346 0.79 0.74 14.73
CA CYS A 346 1.31 1.21 13.44
C CYS A 346 0.25 1.09 12.35
N GLY A 347 0.24 2.08 11.45
CA GLY A 347 -0.82 2.32 10.46
C GLY A 347 -1.40 3.74 10.52
N SER A 348 -2.01 4.20 9.42
CA SER A 348 -2.56 5.57 9.31
C SER A 348 -3.86 5.80 10.10
N ALA A 349 -4.57 4.73 10.44
CA ALA A 349 -5.79 4.75 11.24
C ALA A 349 -5.90 3.44 12.04
N PRO A 350 -5.09 3.25 13.10
CA PRO A 350 -5.15 2.02 13.86
C PRO A 350 -6.53 1.90 14.53
N ASP A 351 -7.18 0.77 14.32
CA ASP A 351 -8.43 0.40 14.96
C ASP A 351 -8.21 -0.29 16.32
N TYR A 352 -7.07 0.02 16.95
CA TYR A 352 -6.69 -0.44 18.27
C TYR A 352 -5.79 0.57 18.97
N HIS A 353 -5.75 0.49 20.30
CA HIS A 353 -4.84 1.27 21.14
C HIS A 353 -3.92 0.36 21.95
N LEU A 354 -2.72 0.86 22.22
CA LEU A 354 -1.77 0.29 23.17
C LEU A 354 -1.56 1.30 24.30
N TYR A 355 -1.80 0.86 25.53
CA TYR A 355 -1.58 1.66 26.74
C TYR A 355 -0.42 1.04 27.52
N PRO A 356 0.60 1.82 27.92
CA PRO A 356 1.62 1.31 28.83
C PRO A 356 0.95 0.94 30.17
N LEU A 357 1.30 -0.22 30.72
CA LEU A 357 0.80 -0.62 32.04
C LEU A 357 1.72 -0.05 33.14
N PRO A 358 1.16 0.67 34.14
CA PRO A 358 1.93 1.18 35.26
C PRO A 358 2.27 0.03 36.22
N ALA A 359 3.56 -0.20 36.45
CA ALA A 359 4.19 -1.16 37.38
C ALA A 359 4.47 -2.58 36.84
N GLY A 360 5.74 -3.01 36.98
CA GLY A 360 6.11 -4.44 36.93
C GLY A 360 7.33 -4.85 36.07
N GLY A 361 8.04 -3.94 35.42
CA GLY A 361 9.21 -4.27 34.59
C GLY A 361 8.90 -4.21 33.10
N GLY A 362 9.75 -3.52 32.35
CA GLY A 362 9.45 -2.96 31.03
C GLY A 362 8.97 -3.96 29.97
N GLY A 363 8.07 -3.48 29.11
CA GLY A 363 7.59 -4.23 27.95
C GLY A 363 6.17 -4.81 28.07
N ARG A 364 5.30 -4.29 28.95
CA ARG A 364 3.90 -4.70 29.03
C ARG A 364 2.95 -3.59 28.58
N PHE A 365 1.98 -3.93 27.73
CA PHE A 365 1.03 -2.99 27.15
C PHE A 365 -0.38 -3.57 27.17
N ARG A 366 -1.37 -2.78 27.57
CA ARG A 366 -2.77 -3.11 27.35
C ARG A 366 -3.13 -2.77 25.92
N LEU A 367 -3.42 -3.80 25.13
CA LEU A 367 -4.03 -3.71 23.83
C LEU A 367 -5.55 -3.61 23.98
N LYS A 368 -6.16 -2.66 23.27
CA LYS A 368 -7.62 -2.54 23.14
C LYS A 368 -7.99 -2.51 21.67
N ILE A 369 -8.70 -3.53 21.19
CA ILE A 369 -9.25 -3.55 19.83
C ILE A 369 -10.57 -2.78 19.82
N PHE A 370 -10.75 -1.83 18.90
CA PHE A 370 -12.00 -1.08 18.83
C PHE A 370 -13.14 -1.96 18.32
N LYS A 371 -14.37 -1.64 18.73
CA LYS A 371 -15.57 -2.37 18.28
C LYS A 371 -15.78 -2.34 16.76
N ARG A 372 -15.23 -1.32 16.08
CA ARG A 372 -15.28 -1.16 14.62
C ARG A 372 -14.14 -1.86 13.89
N ALA A 373 -13.25 -2.55 14.61
CA ALA A 373 -12.09 -3.17 14.01
C ALA A 373 -12.53 -4.25 13.00
N GLY A 374 -11.99 -4.16 11.78
CA GLY A 374 -12.21 -5.17 10.76
C GLY A 374 -11.30 -6.37 10.97
N PRO A 375 -11.61 -7.55 10.40
CA PRO A 375 -10.70 -8.68 10.46
C PRO A 375 -9.38 -8.38 9.74
N GLY A 376 -8.27 -8.95 10.22
CA GLY A 376 -6.96 -8.85 9.59
C GLY A 376 -5.82 -8.63 10.57
N GLU A 377 -4.59 -8.57 10.04
CA GLU A 377 -3.36 -8.41 10.82
C GLU A 377 -3.11 -6.94 11.19
N ARG A 378 -2.48 -6.72 12.34
CA ARG A 378 -2.01 -5.40 12.79
C ARG A 378 -0.52 -5.44 13.11
N LEU A 379 0.18 -4.36 12.75
CA LEU A 379 1.59 -4.11 13.06
C LEU A 379 1.69 -3.23 14.31
N ILE A 380 2.37 -3.71 15.34
CA ILE A 380 2.75 -2.93 16.53
C ILE A 380 4.21 -2.53 16.37
N CYS A 381 4.54 -1.25 16.58
CA CYS A 381 5.92 -0.83 16.70
C CYS A 381 6.26 -0.51 18.15
N ALA A 382 7.12 -1.33 18.75
CA ALA A 382 7.66 -1.10 20.08
C ALA A 382 9.00 -0.36 20.01
N ARG A 383 9.19 0.63 20.87
CA ARG A 383 10.34 1.52 20.92
C ARG A 383 11.08 1.40 22.25
N ASP A 384 12.40 1.51 22.21
CA ASP A 384 13.21 1.63 23.41
C ASP A 384 13.17 3.05 24.01
N ARG A 385 13.88 3.26 25.12
CA ARG A 385 14.01 4.57 25.79
C ARG A 385 14.69 5.65 24.96
N ALA A 386 15.46 5.27 23.93
CA ALA A 386 16.03 6.21 22.98
C ALA A 386 15.06 6.55 21.84
N GLY A 387 13.84 6.00 21.85
CA GLY A 387 12.82 6.21 20.82
C GLY A 387 13.03 5.34 19.57
N LYS A 388 14.07 4.49 19.55
CA LYS A 388 14.38 3.61 18.43
C LYS A 388 13.37 2.46 18.41
N ILE A 389 12.80 2.15 17.24
CA ILE A 389 11.98 0.95 17.09
C ILE A 389 12.88 -0.25 17.38
N VAL A 390 12.51 -1.10 18.32
CA VAL A 390 13.26 -2.31 18.69
C VAL A 390 12.47 -3.59 18.44
N LEU A 391 11.14 -3.48 18.22
CA LEU A 391 10.32 -4.63 17.83
C LEU A 391 9.18 -4.17 16.90
N GLY A 392 9.00 -4.84 15.77
CA GLY A 392 7.82 -4.70 14.91
C GLY A 392 7.01 -6.00 15.02
N LEU A 393 5.95 -6.02 15.82
CA LEU A 393 5.11 -7.21 15.99
C LEU A 393 3.94 -7.13 14.99
N VAL A 394 4.03 -7.85 13.87
CA VAL A 394 2.86 -8.04 12.98
C VAL A 394 2.19 -9.35 13.35
N GLY A 395 0.94 -9.31 13.79
CA GLY A 395 0.23 -10.58 14.04
C GLY A 395 -1.00 -10.53 14.95
N ILE A 396 -1.52 -9.36 15.36
CA ILE A 396 -2.86 -9.37 15.95
C ILE A 396 -3.85 -9.65 14.82
N GLN A 397 -4.35 -10.88 14.72
CA GLN A 397 -5.45 -11.21 13.84
C GLN A 397 -6.74 -10.90 14.57
N VAL A 398 -7.46 -9.88 14.09
CA VAL A 398 -8.82 -9.62 14.54
C VAL A 398 -9.74 -10.59 13.80
N LEU A 399 -10.57 -11.35 14.52
CA LEU A 399 -11.59 -12.22 13.95
C LEU A 399 -12.91 -11.45 13.76
N LYS A 400 -13.79 -11.95 12.88
CA LYS A 400 -15.15 -11.41 12.75
C LYS A 400 -15.88 -11.49 14.10
N ALA A 401 -16.68 -10.48 14.43
CA ALA A 401 -17.56 -10.53 15.60
C ALA A 401 -18.52 -11.74 15.48
N LYS A 402 -18.85 -12.39 16.61
CA LYS A 402 -19.95 -13.36 16.63
C LYS A 402 -21.24 -12.58 16.41
N GLU A 403 -21.99 -12.98 15.38
CA GLU A 403 -23.38 -12.54 15.17
C GLU A 403 -24.28 -13.11 16.27
#